data_AF-A0ABD3FIW7-F1
#
_entry.id   AF-A0ABD3FIW7-F1
#
_cell.length_a   1.000
_cell.length_b   1.000
_cell.length_c   1.000
_cell.angle_alpha   90.00
_cell.angle_beta   90.00
_cell.angle_gamma   90.00
#
_symmetry.space_group_name_H-M   'P 1'
#
loop_
_entity.id
_entity.type
_entity.pdbx_description
1 polymer ?
#
loop_
_entity_poly.entity_id
_entity_poly.type
_entity_poly.pdbx_seq_one_letter_code
_entity_poly.pdbx_strand_id
1 'polypeptide(L)'
;MHCWYNGLSAVVPVMNISIRDISEVRDNGNGNRYKVDLIVRAIDEEYAKLISMGLKEDFEVLEGGLKMRTFVYIQDPEVFCKCTEWKRNDIDKKWKDYYEMTPAVD
;
A
#
# COMPACT_ATOMS: atom_id res chain seq x y z
N MET A 1 14.32 21.20 2.49
CA MET A 1 13.75 20.81 1.19
C MET A 1 12.70 19.75 1.49
N HIS A 2 11.41 20.09 1.44
CA HIS A 2 10.35 19.12 1.69
C HIS A 2 10.24 18.24 0.43
N CYS A 3 10.95 17.12 0.42
CA CYS A 3 10.86 16.12 -0.63
C CYS A 3 9.45 15.54 -0.60
N TRP A 4 8.54 16.10 -1.39
CA TRP A 4 7.25 15.46 -1.64
C TRP A 4 7.53 14.11 -2.30
N TYR A 5 7.05 13.05 -1.66
CA TYR A 5 7.13 11.70 -2.17
C TYR A 5 6.45 11.66 -3.55
N ASN A 6 7.27 11.53 -4.59
CA ASN A 6 6.79 11.35 -5.96
C ASN A 6 7.01 9.90 -6.36
N GLY A 7 6.05 9.03 -6.07
CA GLY A 7 6.10 7.61 -6.43
C GLY A 7 6.22 7.33 -7.94
N LEU A 8 6.16 8.37 -8.80
CA LEU A 8 6.36 8.30 -10.24
C LEU A 8 7.83 8.43 -10.69
N SER A 9 8.74 8.86 -9.80
CA SER A 9 10.17 9.01 -10.15
C SER A 9 11.01 7.76 -9.86
N ALA A 10 10.39 6.71 -9.31
CA ALA A 10 11.08 5.48 -8.98
C ALA A 10 11.07 4.51 -10.16
N VAL A 11 12.22 3.86 -10.40
CA VAL A 11 12.41 2.83 -11.45
C VAL A 11 11.45 1.65 -11.25
N VAL A 12 11.07 1.41 -9.99
CA VAL A 12 10.17 0.34 -9.54
C VAL A 12 9.14 0.95 -8.58
N PRO A 13 7.89 0.45 -8.52
CA PRO A 13 6.92 0.92 -7.53
C PRO A 13 7.51 0.81 -6.12
N VAL A 14 7.39 1.84 -5.30
CA VAL A 14 8.03 1.85 -3.97
C VAL A 14 7.11 1.33 -2.85
N MET A 15 5.85 1.06 -3.19
CA MET A 15 4.86 0.48 -2.30
C MET A 15 3.98 -0.53 -3.03
N ASN A 16 3.46 -1.50 -2.27
CA ASN A 16 2.44 -2.45 -2.70
C ASN A 16 1.29 -2.47 -1.68
N ILE A 17 0.06 -2.63 -2.13
CA ILE A 17 -1.14 -2.58 -1.26
C ILE A 17 -1.91 -3.88 -1.40
N SER A 18 -2.32 -4.45 -0.26
CA SER A 18 -3.21 -5.61 -0.21
C SER A 18 -4.38 -5.35 0.72
N ILE A 19 -5.52 -5.96 0.41
CA ILE A 19 -6.72 -5.88 1.25
C ILE A 19 -6.61 -6.92 2.36
N ARG A 20 -6.92 -6.49 3.59
CA ARG A 20 -6.98 -7.35 4.76
C ARG A 20 -8.41 -7.78 5.03
N ASP A 21 -9.32 -6.81 5.08
CA ASP A 21 -10.70 -7.04 5.47
C ASP A 21 -11.63 -5.96 4.92
N ILE A 22 -12.92 -6.25 4.85
CA ILE A 22 -13.96 -5.35 4.37
C ILE A 22 -15.11 -5.39 5.36
N SER A 23 -15.59 -4.23 5.79
CA SER A 23 -16.74 -4.17 6.68
C SER A 23 -17.98 -4.80 6.04
N GLU A 24 -18.73 -5.59 6.80
CA GLU A 24 -19.99 -6.19 6.32
C GLU A 24 -21.06 -5.13 6.06
N VAL A 25 -21.05 -4.07 6.88
CA VAL A 25 -22.02 -2.99 6.84
C VAL A 25 -21.35 -1.69 6.41
N ARG A 26 -22.11 -0.84 5.73
CA ARG A 26 -21.68 0.49 5.32
C ARG A 26 -21.68 1.45 6.51
N ASP A 27 -20.73 2.36 6.53
CA ASP A 27 -20.63 3.42 7.53
C ASP A 27 -21.49 4.62 7.10
N ASN A 28 -22.58 4.84 7.83
CA ASN A 28 -23.49 5.99 7.62
C ASN A 28 -22.84 7.34 7.95
N GLY A 29 -21.89 7.37 8.89
CA GLY A 29 -21.14 8.56 9.25
C GLY A 29 -20.11 8.96 8.18
N ASN A 30 -19.73 8.03 7.30
CA ASN A 30 -18.72 8.27 6.28
C ASN A 30 -19.24 8.10 4.84
N GLY A 31 -20.44 8.62 4.59
CA GLY A 31 -21.03 8.72 3.26
C GLY A 31 -21.61 7.41 2.73
N ASN A 32 -22.05 6.52 3.63
CA ASN A 32 -22.63 5.21 3.31
C ASN A 32 -21.67 4.35 2.45
N ARG A 33 -20.43 4.24 2.92
CA ARG A 33 -19.33 3.53 2.25
C ARG A 33 -18.87 2.33 3.09
N TYR A 34 -18.33 1.31 2.44
CA TYR A 34 -17.67 0.19 3.12
C TYR A 34 -16.30 0.63 3.62
N LYS A 35 -15.97 0.28 4.85
CA LYS A 35 -14.61 0.41 5.38
C LYS A 35 -13.80 -0.77 4.85
N VAL A 36 -12.68 -0.49 4.22
CA VAL A 36 -11.75 -1.50 3.71
C VAL A 36 -10.43 -1.34 4.44
N ASP A 37 -10.05 -2.36 5.19
CA ASP A 37 -8.76 -2.44 5.86
C ASP A 37 -7.68 -2.87 4.86
N LEU A 38 -6.58 -2.12 4.83
CA LEU A 38 -5.48 -2.28 3.91
C LEU A 38 -4.19 -2.59 4.66
N ILE A 39 -3.32 -3.36 4.02
CA ILE A 39 -1.92 -3.47 4.36
C ILE A 39 -1.13 -2.81 3.23
N VAL A 40 -0.40 -1.77 3.57
CA VAL A 40 0.58 -1.11 2.70
C VAL A 40 1.94 -1.70 3.04
N ARG A 41 2.65 -2.21 2.04
CA ARG A 41 4.01 -2.73 2.15
C ARG A 41 4.94 -1.79 1.40
N ALA A 42 6.03 -1.37 2.03
CA ALA A 42 7.09 -0.62 1.38
C ALA A 42 8.10 -1.57 0.72
N ILE A 43 8.82 -1.07 -0.28
CA ILE A 43 9.93 -1.79 -0.91
C ILE A 43 11.15 -1.91 0.03
N ASP A 44 11.38 -0.90 0.88
CA ASP A 44 12.44 -0.86 1.88
C ASP A 44 12.06 0.05 3.08
N GLU A 45 12.95 0.13 4.07
CA GLU A 45 12.75 0.88 5.31
C GLU A 45 12.76 2.40 5.13
N GLU A 46 13.45 2.93 4.13
CA GLU A 46 13.50 4.37 3.87
C GLU A 46 12.15 4.83 3.30
N TYR A 47 11.67 4.12 2.28
CA TYR A 47 10.34 4.38 1.73
C TYR A 47 9.25 4.08 2.74
N ALA A 48 9.41 3.09 3.63
CA ALA A 48 8.47 2.85 4.70
C ALA A 48 8.26 4.10 5.57
N LYS A 49 9.34 4.77 5.99
CA LYS A 49 9.27 6.01 6.76
C LYS A 49 8.56 7.11 5.97
N LEU A 50 8.89 7.29 4.70
CA LEU A 50 8.25 8.31 3.86
C LEU A 50 6.75 8.06 3.66
N ILE A 51 6.36 6.81 3.40
CA ILE A 51 4.97 6.41 3.25
C ILE A 51 4.20 6.66 4.55
N SER A 52 4.77 6.29 5.70
CA SER A 52 4.13 6.46 7.01
C SER A 52 3.80 7.92 7.33
N MET A 53 4.61 8.88 6.87
CA MET A 53 4.34 10.31 7.06
C MET A 53 3.10 10.80 6.29
N GLY A 54 2.67 10.05 5.26
CA GLY A 54 1.49 10.37 4.44
C GLY A 54 0.24 9.59 4.80
N LEU A 55 0.32 8.62 5.72
CA LEU A 55 -0.83 7.85 6.17
C LEU A 55 -1.67 8.63 7.20
N LYS A 56 -2.95 8.29 7.30
CA LYS A 56 -3.82 8.81 8.35
C LYS A 56 -3.30 8.40 9.73
N GLU A 57 -3.53 9.24 10.74
CA GLU A 57 -3.00 9.08 12.12
C GLU A 57 -3.28 7.73 12.80
N ASP A 58 -4.28 6.99 12.33
CA ASP A 58 -4.75 5.71 12.86
C ASP A 58 -4.09 4.48 12.20
N PHE A 59 -2.97 4.66 11.51
CA PHE A 59 -2.22 3.54 10.95
C PHE A 59 -1.40 2.79 12.01
N GLU A 60 -1.25 1.48 11.82
CA GLU A 60 -0.45 0.61 12.68
C GLU A 60 0.78 0.10 11.93
N VAL A 61 1.96 0.17 12.54
CA VAL A 61 3.20 -0.36 11.95
C VAL A 61 3.35 -1.84 12.29
N LEU A 62 3.70 -2.66 11.30
CA LEU A 62 3.85 -4.10 11.36
C LEU A 62 5.22 -4.53 10.82
N GLU A 63 5.62 -5.78 11.13
CA GLU A 63 6.81 -6.45 10.57
C GLU A 63 8.06 -5.57 10.49
N GLY A 64 8.50 -5.05 11.65
CA GLY A 64 9.76 -4.30 11.75
C GLY A 64 9.75 -2.93 11.07
N GLY A 65 8.60 -2.43 10.61
CA GLY A 65 8.49 -1.11 9.97
C GLY A 65 8.09 -1.15 8.51
N LEU A 66 8.18 -2.31 7.84
CA LEU A 66 8.01 -2.42 6.39
C LEU A 66 6.54 -2.53 5.95
N LYS A 67 5.65 -2.86 6.87
CA LYS A 67 4.21 -2.95 6.61
C LYS A 67 3.45 -1.97 7.50
N MET A 68 2.39 -1.40 6.97
CA MET A 68 1.48 -0.53 7.69
C MET A 68 0.04 -1.01 7.46
N ARG A 69 -0.74 -1.10 8.52
CA ARG A 69 -2.18 -1.27 8.44
C ARG A 69 -2.85 0.09 8.41
N THR A 70 -3.77 0.30 7.49
CA THR A 70 -4.61 1.50 7.43
C THR A 70 -5.99 1.11 6.89
N PHE A 71 -6.86 2.07 6.65
CA PHE A 71 -8.15 1.81 6.02
C PHE A 71 -8.63 2.97 5.16
N VAL A 72 -9.51 2.64 4.22
CA VAL A 72 -10.19 3.58 3.33
C VAL A 72 -11.68 3.31 3.34
N TYR A 73 -12.46 4.27 2.86
CA TYR A 73 -13.90 4.12 2.70
C TYR A 73 -14.27 4.15 1.23
N ILE A 74 -14.91 3.09 0.76
CA ILE A 74 -15.15 2.82 -0.66
C ILE A 74 -16.64 2.54 -0.91
N GLN A 75 -17.17 3.04 -2.02
CA GLN A 75 -18.56 2.78 -2.40
C GLN A 75 -18.76 1.38 -3.00
N ASP A 76 -17.84 0.98 -3.87
CA ASP A 76 -17.84 -0.31 -4.55
C ASP A 76 -16.60 -1.12 -4.13
N PRO A 77 -16.71 -1.95 -3.09
CA PRO A 77 -15.58 -2.74 -2.61
C PRO A 77 -15.20 -3.83 -3.63
N GLU A 78 -16.12 -4.32 -4.46
CA GLU A 78 -15.82 -5.39 -5.42
C GLU A 78 -14.86 -4.91 -6.50
N VAL A 79 -15.17 -3.77 -7.13
CA VAL A 79 -14.28 -3.16 -8.14
C VAL A 79 -12.95 -2.78 -7.52
N PHE A 80 -12.99 -2.18 -6.32
CA PHE A 80 -11.77 -1.81 -5.61
C PHE A 80 -10.88 -3.02 -5.30
N CYS A 81 -11.48 -4.16 -4.89
CA CYS A 81 -10.77 -5.40 -4.65
C CYS A 81 -10.08 -5.92 -5.90
N LYS A 82 -10.84 -6.03 -7.01
CA LYS A 82 -10.31 -6.50 -8.29
C LYS A 82 -9.15 -5.64 -8.79
N CYS A 83 -9.30 -4.31 -8.73
CA CYS A 83 -8.25 -3.38 -9.16
C CYS A 83 -7.02 -3.45 -8.27
N THR A 84 -7.22 -3.52 -6.95
CA THR A 84 -6.11 -3.60 -5.98
C THR A 84 -5.35 -4.90 -6.12
N GLU A 85 -6.03 -6.03 -6.27
CA GLU A 85 -5.41 -7.34 -6.48
C GLU A 85 -4.64 -7.40 -7.80
N TRP A 86 -5.23 -6.92 -8.90
CA TRP A 86 -4.53 -6.82 -10.18
C TRP A 86 -3.26 -5.99 -10.06
N LYS A 87 -3.36 -4.81 -9.44
CA LYS A 87 -2.21 -3.90 -9.27
C LYS A 87 -1.15 -4.51 -8.36
N ARG A 88 -1.56 -5.21 -7.30
CA ARG A 88 -0.66 -5.91 -6.38
C ARG A 88 0.19 -6.94 -7.12
N ASN A 89 -0.45 -7.76 -7.96
CA ASN A 89 0.24 -8.80 -8.72
C ASN A 89 1.23 -8.20 -9.73
N ASP A 90 0.87 -7.09 -10.40
CA ASP A 90 1.78 -6.34 -11.29
C ASP A 90 3.01 -5.80 -10.52
N ILE A 91 2.79 -5.24 -9.32
CA ILE A 91 3.88 -4.71 -8.49
C ILE A 91 4.77 -5.83 -7.95
N ASP A 92 4.19 -6.92 -7.45
CA ASP A 92 4.97 -8.06 -6.94
C ASP A 92 5.87 -8.65 -8.04
N LYS A 93 5.38 -8.72 -9.29
CA LYS A 93 6.21 -9.11 -10.43
C LYS A 93 7.38 -8.15 -10.67
N LYS A 94 7.11 -6.84 -10.69
CA LYS A 94 8.15 -5.81 -10.88
C LYS A 94 9.18 -5.81 -9.76
N TRP A 95 8.76 -6.06 -8.53
CA TRP A 95 9.67 -6.21 -7.39
C TRP A 95 10.57 -7.42 -7.56
N LYS A 96 10.00 -8.56 -7.92
CA LYS A 96 10.77 -9.77 -8.21
C LYS A 96 11.80 -9.51 -9.32
N ASP A 97 11.37 -8.97 -10.45
CA ASP A 97 12.26 -8.66 -11.57
C ASP A 97 13.39 -7.69 -11.16
N TYR A 98 13.08 -6.68 -10.35
CA TYR A 98 14.06 -5.72 -9.83
C TYR A 98 15.13 -6.38 -8.94
N TYR A 99 14.71 -7.21 -7.98
CA TYR A 99 15.65 -7.90 -7.08
C TYR A 99 16.47 -8.99 -7.80
N GLU A 100 15.91 -9.62 -8.84
CA GLU A 100 16.64 -10.58 -9.67
C GLU A 100 17.64 -9.90 -10.63
N MET A 101 17.39 -8.64 -11.03
CA MET A 101 18.30 -7.85 -11.88
C MET A 101 19.44 -7.17 -11.12
N THR A 102 19.30 -6.91 -9.81
CA THR A 102 20.43 -6.47 -8.99
C THR A 102 21.50 -7.57 -8.99
N PRO A 103 22.69 -7.36 -9.59
CA PRO A 103 23.72 -8.39 -9.63
C PRO A 103 24.10 -8.75 -8.19
N ALA A 104 24.41 -10.02 -7.93
CA ALA A 104 25.10 -10.41 -6.71
C ALA A 104 26.37 -9.57 -6.60
N VAL A 105 26.33 -8.53 -5.78
CA VAL A 105 27.50 -7.75 -5.44
C VAL A 105 28.26 -8.64 -4.45
N ASP A 106 29.25 -9.37 -4.96
CA ASP A 106 30.32 -9.99 -4.17
C ASP A 106 31.15 -8.92 -3.45
#